data_AF-A0A7J4AW62-F1
#
_entry.id   AF-A0A7J4AW62-F1
#
_cell.length_a   1.000
_cell.length_b   1.000
_cell.length_c   1.000
_cell.angle_alpha   90.00
_cell.angle_beta   90.00
_cell.angle_gamma   90.00
#
_symmetry.space_group_name_H-M   'P 1'
#
loop_
_entity.id
_entity.type
_entity.pdbx_description
1 polymer ?
#
loop_
_entity_poly.entity_id
_entity_poly.type
_entity_poly.pdbx_seq_one_letter_code
_entity_poly.pdbx_strand_id
1 'polypeptide(L)' 'VWEEFARRVKTGENPDEVLDSLGIKRYCCRRMLLSHVDIIDEVLRFYEEAEKRKEAKVYY' A
#
# COMPACT_ATOMS: atom_id res chain seq x y z
N VAL A 1 3.95 6.38 -8.54
CA VAL A 1 3.97 5.16 -9.38
C VAL A 1 3.03 4.10 -8.83
N TRP A 2 3.16 3.70 -7.55
CA TRP A 2 2.25 2.73 -6.92
C TRP A 2 0.78 3.10 -7.00
N GLU A 3 0.40 4.32 -6.57
CA GLU A 3 -1.01 4.75 -6.56
C GLU A 3 -1.69 4.65 -7.94
N GLU A 4 -0.96 5.02 -9.00
CA GLU A 4 -1.47 4.96 -10.37
C GLU A 4 -1.64 3.51 -10.83
N PHE A 5 -0.66 2.65 -10.54
CA PHE A 5 -0.74 1.21 -10.82
C PHE A 5 -1.92 0.57 -10.08
N ALA A 6 -2.04 0.82 -8.77
CA ALA A 6 -3.10 0.28 -7.93
C ALA A 6 -4.49 0.74 -8.40
N ARG A 7 -4.64 2.01 -8.81
CA ARG A 7 -5.91 2.54 -9.31
C ARG A 7 -6.33 1.83 -10.61
N ARG A 8 -5.42 1.72 -11.58
CA ARG A 8 -5.72 1.11 -12.89
C ARG A 8 -5.99 -0.40 -12.80
N VAL A 9 -5.22 -1.11 -11.98
CA VAL A 9 -5.47 -2.53 -11.71
C VAL A 9 -6.82 -2.72 -11.01
N LYS A 10 -7.18 -1.83 -10.08
CA LYS A 10 -8.49 -1.86 -9.39
C LYS A 10 -9.67 -1.56 -10.31
N THR A 11 -9.47 -0.76 -11.38
CA THR A 11 -10.48 -0.54 -12.43
C THR A 11 -10.60 -1.69 -13.41
N GLY A 12 -9.77 -2.73 -13.27
CA GLY A 12 -9.83 -3.96 -14.08
C GLY A 12 -8.88 -3.97 -15.28
N GLU A 13 -7.96 -3.02 -15.39
CA GLU A 13 -6.92 -3.07 -16.43
C GLU A 13 -5.91 -4.19 -16.14
N ASN A 14 -5.33 -4.76 -17.21
CA ASN A 14 -4.34 -5.83 -17.07
C ASN A 14 -3.05 -5.27 -16.44
N PRO A 15 -2.57 -5.84 -15.32
CA PRO A 15 -1.36 -5.36 -14.65
C PRO A 15 -0.13 -5.25 -15.54
N ASP A 16 0.01 -6.11 -16.56
CA ASP A 16 1.18 -6.08 -17.45
C ASP A 16 1.16 -4.86 -18.39
N GLU A 17 0.01 -4.55 -18.98
CA GLU A 17 -0.20 -3.37 -19.82
C GLU A 17 -0.01 -2.07 -19.02
N VAL A 18 -0.48 -2.07 -17.76
CA VAL A 18 -0.28 -0.93 -16.86
C VAL A 18 1.20 -0.73 -16.57
N LEU A 19 1.95 -1.80 -16.28
CA LEU A 19 3.40 -1.73 -16.03
C LEU A 19 4.18 -1.28 -17.27
N ASP A 20 3.77 -1.69 -18.46
CA ASP A 20 4.31 -1.22 -19.74
C ASP A 20 4.04 0.26 -19.98
N SER A 21 2.80 0.71 -19.73
CA SER A 21 2.41 2.12 -19.86
C SER A 21 3.16 3.03 -18.89
N LEU A 22 3.52 2.52 -17.70
CA LEU A 22 4.35 3.21 -16.70
C LEU A 22 5.84 3.16 -17.02
N GLY A 23 6.26 2.46 -18.08
CA GLY A 23 7.65 2.38 -18.54
C GLY A 23 8.54 1.44 -17.72
N ILE A 24 7.97 0.54 -16.93
CA ILE A 24 8.73 -0.33 -16.02
C ILE A 24 9.17 -1.60 -16.76
N LYS A 25 10.31 -1.52 -17.45
CA LYS A 25 10.74 -2.60 -18.35
C LYS A 25 11.36 -3.80 -17.65
N ARG A 26 12.19 -3.57 -16.62
CA ARG A 26 12.93 -4.66 -15.94
C ARG A 26 12.03 -5.46 -15.01
N TYR A 27 12.08 -6.79 -15.13
CA TYR A 27 11.27 -7.71 -14.31
C TYR A 27 11.47 -7.49 -12.79
N CYS A 28 12.69 -7.17 -12.35
CA CYS A 28 12.99 -6.90 -10.95
C CYS A 28 12.26 -5.66 -10.42
N CYS A 29 12.03 -4.65 -11.27
CA CYS A 29 11.27 -3.46 -10.93
C CYS A 29 9.75 -3.74 -10.97
N ARG A 30 9.28 -4.57 -11.93
CA ARG A 30 7.86 -4.98 -12.01
C ARG A 30 7.43 -5.75 -10.77
N ARG A 31 8.26 -6.68 -10.29
CA ARG A 31 8.05 -7.44 -9.05
C ARG A 31 7.74 -6.53 -7.86
N MET A 32 8.40 -5.38 -7.76
CA MET A 32 8.21 -4.46 -6.62
C MET A 32 6.77 -3.96 -6.51
N LEU A 33 6.07 -3.83 -7.64
CA LEU A 33 4.67 -3.39 -7.67
C LEU A 33 3.72 -4.59 -7.67
N LEU A 34 4.01 -5.64 -8.44
CA LEU A 34 3.14 -6.83 -8.50
C LEU A 34 2.97 -7.54 -7.15
N SER A 35 4.01 -7.52 -6.31
CA SER A 35 4.01 -8.20 -5.01
C SER A 35 3.89 -7.23 -3.83
N HIS A 36 3.56 -5.97 -4.07
CA HIS A 36 3.37 -4.99 -2.99
C HIS A 36 2.09 -5.30 -2.22
N VAL A 37 2.18 -5.30 -0.89
CA VAL A 37 1.05 -5.39 0.02
C VAL A 37 1.13 -4.20 0.96
N ASP A 38 0.07 -3.41 1.00
CA ASP A 38 0.00 -2.22 1.84
C ASP A 38 -0.56 -2.58 3.22
N ILE A 39 0.33 -2.65 4.21
CA ILE A 39 0.00 -2.99 5.60
C ILE A 39 0.07 -1.77 6.54
N ILE A 40 0.41 -0.59 6.02
CA ILE A 40 0.67 0.57 6.88
C ILE A 40 -0.59 1.01 7.64
N ASP A 41 -1.76 0.89 7.02
CA ASP A 41 -3.04 1.27 7.63
C ASP A 41 -3.43 0.37 8.81
N GLU A 42 -3.03 -0.90 8.79
CA GLU A 42 -3.23 -1.81 9.93
C GLU A 42 -2.31 -1.45 11.10
N VAL A 43 -1.04 -1.16 10.79
CA VAL A 43 -0.04 -0.79 11.78
C VAL A 43 -0.38 0.55 12.43
N LEU A 44 -0.80 1.55 11.67
CA LEU A 44 -1.19 2.86 12.18
C LEU A 44 -2.36 2.75 13.17
N ARG A 45 -3.41 1.99 12.83
CA ARG A 45 -4.55 1.73 13.73
C ARG A 45 -4.10 1.12 15.05
N PHE A 46 -3.14 0.19 15.03
CA PHE A 46 -2.60 -0.41 16.25
C PHE A 46 -1.92 0.61 17.16
N TYR A 47 -1.13 1.53 16.60
CA TYR A 47 -0.48 2.59 17.38
C TYR A 47 -1.47 3.61 17.93
N GLU A 48 -2.46 4.03 17.15
CA GLU A 48 -3.52 4.94 17.61
C GLU A 48 -4.31 4.34 18.79
N GLU A 49 -4.64 3.04 18.74
CA GLU A 49 -5.29 2.36 19.85
C GLU A 49 -4.38 2.26 21.09
N ALA A 50 -3.09 2.01 20.89
CA ALA A 50 -2.13 1.96 21.97
C ALA A 50 -1.96 3.33 22.67
N GLU A 51 -1.98 4.43 21.91
CA GLU A 51 -1.97 5.79 22.45
C GLU A 51 -3.23 6.09 23.25
N LYS A 52 -4.42 5.82 22.70
CA LYS A 52 -5.70 5.98 23.42
C LYS A 52 -5.73 5.22 24.74
N ARG A 53 -5.18 3.99 24.77
CA ARG A 53 -5.07 3.18 25.99
C ARG A 53 -4.10 3.77 27.02
N LYS A 54 -3.02 4.42 26.58
CA LYS A 54 -2.08 5.13 27.47
C LYS A 54 -2.73 6.39 28.04
N GLU A 55 -3.37 7.19 27.21
CA GLU A 55 -4.09 8.40 27.65
C GLU A 55 -5.17 8.04 28.66
N ALA A 56 -6.01 7.04 28.37
CA ALA A 56 -7.04 6.57 29.30
C ALA A 56 -6.48 6.10 30.67
N LYS A 57 -5.23 5.61 30.72
CA LYS A 57 -4.55 5.23 31.96
C LYS A 57 -3.91 6.41 32.71
N VAL A 58 -3.61 7.53 32.04
CA VAL A 58 -3.01 8.71 32.68
C VAL A 58 -4.07 9.60 33.34
N TYR A 59 -5.32 9.57 32.84
CA TYR A 59 -6.44 10.36 33.35
C TYR A 59 -7.14 9.78 34.60
N TYR A 60 -6.68 8.65 35.14
CA TYR A 60 -7.15 8.01 36.38
C TYR A 60 -6.00 7.86 37.37
#